data_AF-A0A3M1H4E9-F1
#
_entry.id   AF-A0A3M1H4E9-F1
#
_cell.length_a   1.000
_cell.length_b   1.000
_cell.length_c   1.000
_cell.angle_alpha   90.00
_cell.angle_beta   90.00
_cell.angle_gamma   90.00
#
_symmetry.space_group_name_H-M   'P 1'
#
loop_
_entity.id
_entity.type
_entity.pdbx_description
1 polymer ?
#
loop_
_entity_poly.entity_id
_entity_poly.type
_entity_poly.pdbx_seq_one_letter_code
_entity_poly.pdbx_strand_id
1 'polypeptide(L)'
;MFNSKSGQNYAKYNNPKFDELVEQAAFEPDPEKRKELYKQAESIFINEDMAIAPIYYYTYVRLYKPWLTKVVVSPVSGDPIAEWEIDWAAKQAARGE
;
A
#
# COMPACT_ATOMS: atom_id res chain seq x y z
N MET A 1 9.01 -6.91 -0.94
CA MET A 1 8.16 -7.98 -1.51
C MET A 1 8.95 -8.86 -2.47
N PHE A 2 9.57 -8.30 -3.51
CA PHE A 2 10.22 -9.09 -4.57
C PHE A 2 11.68 -9.46 -4.32
N ASN A 3 12.24 -9.12 -3.16
CA ASN A 3 13.58 -9.59 -2.79
C ASN A 3 13.61 -11.12 -2.80
N SER A 4 14.70 -11.73 -3.28
CA SER A 4 14.80 -13.18 -3.50
C SER A 4 14.56 -14.02 -2.24
N LYS A 5 14.86 -13.48 -1.06
CA LYS A 5 14.68 -14.14 0.25
C LYS A 5 13.29 -13.92 0.85
N SER A 6 12.44 -13.12 0.20
CA SER A 6 11.12 -12.79 0.72
C SER A 6 10.12 -13.91 0.48
N GLY A 7 9.40 -14.33 1.52
CA GLY A 7 8.27 -15.27 1.39
C GLY A 7 7.07 -14.70 0.59
N GLN A 8 7.09 -13.40 0.25
CA GLN A 8 6.08 -12.74 -0.58
C GLN A 8 6.48 -12.67 -2.07
N ASN A 9 7.64 -13.22 -2.43
CA ASN A 9 8.12 -13.26 -3.81
C ASN A 9 7.46 -14.39 -4.60
N TYR A 10 6.17 -14.21 -4.94
CA TYR A 10 5.43 -15.20 -5.73
C TYR A 10 5.90 -15.29 -7.20
N ALA A 11 6.52 -14.23 -7.71
CA ALA A 11 7.12 -14.21 -9.05
C ALA A 11 8.40 -15.08 -9.14
N LYS A 12 8.95 -15.53 -8.00
CA LYS A 12 10.24 -16.24 -7.91
C LYS A 12 11.39 -15.47 -8.56
N TYR A 13 11.29 -14.14 -8.54
CA TYR A 13 12.30 -13.27 -9.12
C TYR A 13 13.60 -13.35 -8.31
N ASN A 14 14.74 -13.40 -8.99
CA ASN A 14 16.05 -13.53 -8.34
C ASN A 14 17.11 -12.80 -9.15
N ASN A 15 17.41 -11.56 -8.76
CA ASN A 15 18.47 -10.75 -9.33
C ASN A 15 19.29 -10.15 -8.17
N PRO A 16 20.55 -10.57 -7.99
CA PRO A 16 21.39 -10.09 -6.89
C PRO A 16 21.57 -8.57 -6.85
N LYS A 17 21.57 -7.90 -8.03
CA LYS A 17 21.73 -6.44 -8.08
C LYS A 17 20.49 -5.72 -7.60
N PHE A 18 19.31 -6.22 -7.96
CA PHE A 18 18.04 -5.73 -7.43
C PHE A 18 17.97 -5.91 -5.91
N ASP A 19 18.33 -7.10 -5.42
CA ASP A 19 18.32 -7.38 -3.98
C ASP A 19 19.24 -6.43 -3.21
N GLU A 20 20.46 -6.20 -3.71
CA GLU A 20 21.42 -5.26 -3.12
C GLU A 20 20.83 -3.85 -3.03
N LEU A 21 20.23 -3.34 -4.11
CA LEU A 21 19.64 -1.99 -4.14
C LEU A 21 18.47 -1.85 -3.16
N VAL A 22 17.61 -2.87 -3.09
CA VAL A 22 16.45 -2.87 -2.16
C VAL A 22 16.92 -2.97 -0.71
N GLU A 23 17.95 -3.77 -0.43
CA GLU A 23 18.55 -3.90 0.90
C GLU A 23 19.23 -2.58 1.31
N GLN A 24 19.99 -1.93 0.42
CA GLN A 24 20.57 -0.60 0.68
C GLN A 24 19.50 0.46 0.94
N ALA A 25 18.46 0.52 0.09
CA ALA A 25 17.37 1.48 0.24
C ALA A 25 16.63 1.32 1.58
N ALA A 26 16.50 0.08 2.08
CA ALA A 26 15.86 -0.18 3.36
C ALA A 26 16.61 0.40 4.57
N PHE A 27 17.94 0.55 4.48
CA PHE A 27 18.79 1.11 5.53
C PHE A 27 19.21 2.57 5.29
N GLU A 28 18.83 3.18 4.17
CA GLU A 28 19.18 4.57 3.85
C GLU A 28 18.28 5.57 4.61
N PRO A 29 18.85 6.43 5.49
CA PRO A 29 18.08 7.41 6.25
C PRO A 29 17.65 8.63 5.41
N ASP A 30 18.43 9.03 4.40
CA ASP A 30 18.11 10.18 3.58
C ASP A 30 16.98 9.84 2.60
N PRO A 31 15.84 10.56 2.65
CA PRO A 31 14.68 10.24 1.81
C PRO A 31 14.95 10.34 0.31
N GLU A 32 15.78 11.29 -0.13
CA GLU A 32 16.07 11.50 -1.56
C GLU A 32 17.02 10.42 -2.08
N LYS A 33 18.05 10.06 -1.30
CA LYS A 33 18.93 8.93 -1.65
C LYS A 33 18.17 7.61 -1.69
N ARG A 34 17.31 7.35 -0.69
CA ARG A 34 16.47 6.15 -0.66
C ARG A 34 15.55 6.07 -1.87
N LYS A 35 14.96 7.19 -2.27
CA LYS A 35 14.11 7.28 -3.47
C LYS A 35 14.91 6.94 -4.73
N GLU A 36 16.12 7.45 -4.87
CA GLU A 36 16.98 7.16 -6.03
C GLU A 36 17.39 5.68 -6.09
N LEU A 37 17.73 5.07 -4.94
CA LEU A 37 18.01 3.62 -4.86
C LEU A 37 16.80 2.78 -5.31
N TYR A 38 15.60 3.12 -4.84
CA TYR A 38 14.39 2.42 -5.28
C TYR A 38 14.07 2.63 -6.75
N LYS A 39 14.34 3.81 -7.30
CA LYS A 39 14.16 4.09 -8.73
C LYS A 39 15.09 3.22 -9.59
N GLN A 40 16.34 3.03 -9.17
CA GLN A 40 17.27 2.13 -9.84
C GLN A 40 16.81 0.67 -9.77
N ALA A 41 16.36 0.22 -8.59
CA ALA A 41 15.81 -1.12 -8.42
C ALA A 41 14.56 -1.35 -9.30
N GLU A 42 13.65 -0.38 -9.35
CA GLU A 42 12.46 -0.42 -10.21
C GLU A 42 12.81 -0.50 -11.69
N SER A 43 13.82 0.25 -12.15
CA SER A 43 14.26 0.19 -13.55
C SER A 43 14.71 -1.22 -13.95
N ILE A 44 15.53 -1.86 -13.12
CA ILE A 44 15.95 -3.24 -13.36
C ILE A 44 14.72 -4.16 -13.38
N PHE A 45 13.88 -4.09 -12.34
CA PHE A 45 12.76 -5.00 -12.14
C PHE A 45 11.66 -4.91 -13.20
N ILE A 46 11.33 -3.69 -13.65
CA ILE A 46 10.23 -3.42 -14.59
C ILE A 46 10.72 -3.27 -16.02
N ASN A 47 11.74 -2.44 -16.26
CA ASN A 47 12.12 -2.05 -17.62
C ASN A 47 13.09 -3.05 -18.26
N GLU A 48 14.02 -3.60 -17.48
CA GLU A 48 15.05 -4.51 -17.99
C GLU A 48 14.59 -5.96 -17.92
N ASP A 49 14.19 -6.41 -16.73
CA ASP A 49 13.86 -7.82 -16.49
C ASP A 49 12.39 -8.16 -16.72
N MET A 50 11.50 -7.16 -16.76
CA MET A 50 10.05 -7.33 -16.89
C MET A 50 9.49 -8.42 -15.95
N ALA A 51 9.98 -8.43 -14.71
CA ALA A 51 9.75 -9.50 -13.75
C ALA A 51 8.27 -9.65 -13.34
N ILE A 52 7.49 -8.58 -13.52
CA ILE A 52 6.03 -8.57 -13.43
C ILE A 52 5.45 -7.69 -14.56
N ALA A 53 4.16 -7.84 -14.82
CA ALA A 53 3.40 -6.93 -15.68
C ALA A 53 2.39 -6.14 -14.81
N PRO A 54 2.74 -4.91 -14.35
CA PRO A 54 1.78 -4.08 -13.63
C PRO A 54 0.63 -3.68 -14.56
N ILE A 55 -0.61 -3.81 -14.09
CA ILE A 55 -1.80 -3.51 -14.91
C ILE A 55 -2.48 -2.22 -14.45
N TYR A 56 -2.76 -2.08 -13.16
CA TYR A 56 -3.39 -0.89 -12.58
C TYR A 56 -3.16 -0.81 -11.07
N TYR A 57 -3.34 0.39 -10.51
CA TYR A 57 -3.50 0.57 -9.07
C TYR A 57 -4.96 0.37 -8.66
N TYR A 58 -5.17 -0.33 -7.56
CA TYR A 58 -6.52 -0.55 -7.04
C TYR A 58 -7.16 0.79 -6.61
N THR A 59 -8.47 0.89 -6.86
CA THR A 59 -9.32 1.88 -6.20
C THR A 59 -10.13 1.18 -5.13
N TYR A 60 -10.43 1.91 -4.05
CA TYR A 60 -11.24 1.41 -2.96
C TYR A 60 -12.60 2.09 -2.99
N VAL A 61 -13.63 1.33 -3.39
CA VAL A 61 -15.02 1.78 -3.35
C VAL A 61 -15.59 1.43 -1.97
N ARG A 62 -16.13 2.42 -1.27
CA ARG A 62 -16.61 2.27 0.10
C ARG A 62 -18.04 2.77 0.24
N LEU A 63 -18.83 2.07 1.05
CA LEU A 63 -20.20 2.42 1.38
C LEU A 63 -20.34 2.48 2.90
N TYR A 64 -20.83 3.60 3.41
CA TYR A 64 -21.02 3.82 4.83
C TYR A 64 -22.49 4.07 5.14
N LYS A 65 -22.89 3.74 6.37
CA LYS A 65 -24.20 4.17 6.87
C LYS A 65 -24.22 5.69 7.00
N PRO A 66 -25.36 6.36 6.75
CA PRO A 66 -25.43 7.82 6.76
C PRO A 66 -25.22 8.44 8.16
N TRP A 67 -25.36 7.64 9.22
CA TRP A 67 -25.12 8.04 10.61
C TRP A 67 -23.69 7.76 11.09
N LEU A 68 -22.76 7.39 10.20
CA LEU A 68 -21.33 7.35 10.52
C LEU A 68 -20.73 8.74 10.26
N THR A 69 -20.16 9.34 11.29
CA THR A 69 -19.54 10.66 11.24
C THR A 69 -18.04 10.55 11.46
N LYS A 70 -17.30 11.59 11.05
CA LYS A 70 -15.81 11.62 11.09
C LYS A 70 -15.16 10.40 10.44
N VAL A 71 -15.70 9.98 9.30
CA VAL A 71 -15.13 8.87 8.53
C VAL A 71 -13.77 9.27 7.96
N VAL A 72 -12.71 8.75 8.56
CA VAL A 72 -11.35 8.86 8.05
C VAL A 72 -11.08 7.68 7.12
N VAL A 73 -10.58 7.99 5.92
CA VAL A 73 -10.28 6.99 4.88
C VAL A 73 -8.78 6.94 4.68
N SER A 74 -8.20 5.74 4.80
CA SER A 74 -6.77 5.57 4.52
C SER A 74 -6.54 5.18 3.05
N PRO A 75 -5.59 5.82 2.35
CA PRO A 75 -5.24 5.46 0.98
C PRO A 75 -4.31 4.24 0.89
N VAL A 76 -3.66 3.84 2.00
CA VAL A 76 -2.58 2.83 1.99
C VAL A 76 -2.82 1.71 2.99
N SER A 77 -3.42 2.01 4.14
CA SER A 77 -3.76 1.05 5.19
C SER A 77 -5.26 0.75 5.21
N GLY A 78 -5.69 -0.13 6.12
CA GLY A 78 -7.10 -0.22 6.46
C GLY A 78 -7.62 1.11 7.02
N ASP A 79 -8.93 1.34 6.87
CA ASP A 79 -9.58 2.51 7.44
C ASP A 79 -9.54 2.44 8.99
N PRO A 80 -9.17 3.52 9.69
CA PRO A 80 -9.10 3.53 11.15
C PRO A 80 -10.52 3.64 11.75
N ILE A 81 -11.29 2.56 11.68
CA ILE A 81 -12.70 2.53 12.11
C ILE A 81 -12.89 2.91 13.59
N ALA A 82 -11.85 2.79 14.40
CA ALA A 82 -11.88 3.17 15.82
C ALA A 82 -11.96 4.70 16.02
N GLU A 83 -11.59 5.49 15.01
CA GLU A 83 -11.69 6.95 15.04
C GLU A 83 -13.05 7.46 14.56
N TRP A 84 -13.89 6.57 14.03
CA TRP A 84 -15.20 6.93 13.52
C TRP A 84 -16.21 7.07 14.64
N GLU A 85 -17.19 7.93 14.43
CA GLU A 85 -18.25 8.19 15.38
C GLU A 85 -19.61 7.73 14.83
N ILE A 86 -20.50 7.36 15.74
CA ILE A 86 -21.90 7.04 15.43
C ILE A 86 -22.76 8.20 15.92
N ASP A 87 -23.51 8.81 15.00
CA ASP A 87 -24.66 9.62 15.36
C ASP A 87 -25.80 8.69 15.79
N TRP A 88 -25.93 8.50 17.10
CA TRP A 88 -26.94 7.60 17.67
C TRP A 88 -28.37 8.08 17.41
N ALA A 89 -28.61 9.39 17.38
CA ALA A 89 -29.93 9.94 17.11
C ALA A 89 -30.33 9.71 15.65
N ALA A 90 -29.43 10.00 14.69
CA ALA A 90 -29.68 9.71 13.27
C ALA A 90 -29.86 8.22 13.00
N LYS A 91 -29.14 7.36 13.73
CA LYS A 91 -29.29 5.90 13.64
C LYS A 91 -30.66 5.42 14.13
N GLN A 92 -31.13 5.91 15.28
CA GLN A 92 -32.44 5.55 15.83
C GLN A 92 -33.57 6.03 14.91
N ALA A 93 -33.51 7.29 14.47
CA ALA A 93 -34.47 7.87 13.53
C ALA A 93 -34.54 7.08 12.22
N ALA A 94 -33.40 6.67 11.65
CA ALA A 94 -33.35 5.86 10.43
C ALA A 94 -33.88 4.43 10.60
N ARG A 95 -34.03 3.95 11.85
CA ARG A 95 -34.56 2.63 12.20
C ARG A 95 -36.02 2.64 12.66
N GLY A 96 -36.60 3.82 12.88
CA GLY A 96 -37.96 3.96 13.41
C GLY A 96 -38.08 3.58 14.89
N GLU A 97 -36.97 3.66 15.63
CA GLU A 97 -36.88 3.44 17.09
C GLU A 97 -36.92 4.78 17.85
#